data_AF-A0A937CGV3-F1
#
_entry.id   AF-A0A937CGV3-F1
#
_cell.length_a   1.000
_cell.length_b   1.000
_cell.length_c   1.000
_cell.angle_alpha   90.00
_cell.angle_beta   90.00
_cell.angle_gamma   90.00
#
_symmetry.space_group_name_H-M   'P 1'
#
loop_
_entity.id
_entity.type
_entity.pdbx_description
1 polymer ?
#
loop_
_entity_poly.entity_id
_entity_poly.type
_entity_poly.pdbx_seq_one_letter_code
_entity_poly.pdbx_strand_id
1 'polypeptide(L)' 'MTFAIGQRVKVKAYDLPACDYTGTIRGFSKGFLGIQVELDQEFGDSHNCNGVVPSGNGWNVFADEIELLEEESKQ' A
#
# COMPACT_ATOMS: atom_id res chain seq x y z
N MET A 1 -3.45 14.61 -8.27
CA MET A 1 -2.52 14.13 -7.23
C MET A 1 -1.52 13.22 -7.93
N THR A 2 -0.22 13.44 -7.79
CA THR A 2 0.82 12.70 -8.53
C THR A 2 1.60 11.85 -7.54
N PHE A 3 1.66 10.54 -7.79
CA PHE A 3 2.44 9.60 -6.98
C PHE A 3 3.88 9.51 -7.49
N ALA A 4 4.82 9.24 -6.59
CA ALA A 4 6.23 9.05 -6.87
C ALA A 4 6.76 7.78 -6.20
N ILE A 5 7.74 7.15 -6.86
CA ILE A 5 8.46 6.00 -6.30
C ILE A 5 9.18 6.45 -5.02
N GLY A 6 9.11 5.64 -3.98
CA GLY A 6 9.67 5.92 -2.66
C GLY A 6 8.68 6.58 -1.69
N GLN A 7 7.51 7.02 -2.15
CA GLN A 7 6.49 7.57 -1.25
C GLN A 7 5.85 6.46 -0.41
N ARG A 8 5.60 6.76 0.86
CA ARG A 8 4.82 5.91 1.77
C ARG A 8 3.34 6.12 1.51
N VAL A 9 2.60 5.02 1.45
CA VAL A 9 1.17 5.00 1.21
C VAL A 9 0.48 3.98 2.12
N LYS A 10 -0.80 4.19 2.37
CA LYS A 10 -1.68 3.24 3.04
C LYS A 10 -2.71 2.71 2.05
N VAL A 11 -2.89 1.40 2.02
CA VAL A 11 -3.93 0.77 1.20
C VAL A 11 -5.27 0.88 1.93
N LYS A 12 -6.30 1.41 1.27
CA LYS A 12 -7.65 1.58 1.83
C LYS A 12 -8.71 0.72 1.14
N ALA A 13 -8.33 -0.06 0.13
CA ALA A 13 -9.23 -0.97 -0.58
C ALA A 13 -9.62 -2.18 0.28
N TYR A 14 -10.82 -2.14 0.86
CA TYR A 14 -11.34 -3.16 1.79
C TYR A 14 -11.49 -4.56 1.20
N ASP A 15 -11.53 -4.68 -0.13
CA ASP A 15 -11.58 -5.95 -0.85
C ASP A 15 -10.20 -6.61 -0.97
N LEU A 16 -9.11 -5.89 -0.67
CA LEU A 16 -7.76 -6.42 -0.68
C LEU A 16 -7.33 -6.93 0.71
N PRO A 17 -6.63 -8.06 0.81
CA PRO A 17 -5.99 -8.52 2.05
C PRO A 17 -4.99 -7.50 2.63
N ALA A 18 -4.41 -6.67 1.76
CA ALA A 18 -3.48 -5.60 2.12
C ALA A 18 -4.19 -4.32 2.64
N CYS A 19 -5.51 -4.30 2.75
CA CYS A 19 -6.26 -3.20 3.34
C CYS A 19 -5.74 -2.83 4.73
N ASP A 20 -5.65 -1.53 4.99
CA ASP A 20 -5.09 -0.91 6.20
C ASP A 20 -3.57 -1.05 6.35
N TYR A 21 -2.88 -1.83 5.50
CA TYR A 21 -1.43 -1.90 5.50
C TYR A 21 -0.81 -0.64 4.92
N THR A 22 0.33 -0.29 5.50
CA THR A 22 1.21 0.73 4.94
C THR A 22 2.34 0.09 4.13
N GLY A 23 2.83 0.82 3.14
CA GLY A 23 3.89 0.36 2.27
C GLY A 23 4.52 1.48 1.47
N THR A 24 5.48 1.13 0.62
CA THR A 24 6.23 2.08 -0.20
C THR A 24 5.97 1.82 -1.68
N ILE A 25 5.74 2.88 -2.46
CA ILE A 25 5.62 2.78 -3.92
C ILE A 25 6.98 2.36 -4.50
N ARG A 26 7.04 1.19 -5.13
CA ARG A 26 8.23 0.68 -5.82
C ARG A 26 8.21 0.92 -7.32
N GLY A 27 7.03 1.06 -7.91
CA GLY A 27 6.91 1.24 -9.35
C GLY A 27 5.48 1.46 -9.82
N PHE A 28 5.34 1.63 -11.13
CA PHE A 28 4.07 1.81 -11.82
C PHE A 28 3.95 0.79 -12.94
N SER A 29 2.87 0.03 -12.96
CA SER A 29 2.57 -0.95 -14.01
C SER A 29 2.00 -0.24 -15.23
N LYS A 30 2.77 -0.21 -16.34
CA LYS A 30 2.37 0.43 -17.61
C LYS A 30 1.16 -0.22 -18.29
N GLY A 31 0.84 -1.48 -17.95
CA GLY A 31 -0.23 -2.23 -18.61
C GLY A 31 -1.59 -2.15 -17.91
N PHE A 32 -1.62 -1.94 -16.59
CA PHE A 32 -2.83 -2.07 -15.77
C PHE A 32 -3.20 -0.84 -14.96
N LEU A 33 -2.55 0.32 -15.17
CA LEU A 33 -2.74 1.53 -14.32
C LEU A 33 -2.60 1.23 -12.82
N GLY A 34 -1.81 0.21 -12.48
CA GLY A 34 -1.56 -0.21 -11.11
C GLY A 34 -0.28 0.43 -10.56
N ILE A 35 -0.34 0.82 -9.30
CA ILE A 35 0.81 1.24 -8.50
C ILE A 35 1.31 0.00 -7.78
N GLN A 36 2.61 -0.30 -7.94
CA GLN A 36 3.24 -1.39 -7.22
C GLN A 36 3.67 -0.87 -5.85
N VAL A 37 3.02 -1.37 -4.81
CA VAL A 37 3.29 -1.04 -3.41
C VAL A 37 3.94 -2.25 -2.75
N GLU A 38 5.06 -2.02 -2.08
CA GLU A 38 5.69 -3.01 -1.21
C GLU A 38 5.28 -2.71 0.23
N LEU A 39 4.49 -3.59 0.82
CA LEU A 39 4.02 -3.47 2.20
C LEU A 39 5.18 -3.56 3.18
N ASP A 40 5.11 -2.77 4.24
CA ASP A 40 6.04 -2.85 5.36
C ASP A 40 5.85 -4.21 6.06
N GLN A 41 6.95 -4.86 6.46
CA GLN A 41 6.90 -6.13 7.21
C GLN A 41 6.49 -5.89 8.67
N GLU A 42 5.30 -5.35 8.90
CA GLU A 42 4.67 -5.33 10.20
C GLU A 42 3.64 -6.47 10.25
N PHE A 43 4.14 -7.68 10.48
CA PHE A 43 3.30 -8.84 10.80
C PHE A 43 2.87 -8.76 12.27
N GLY A 44 1.85 -7.95 12.54
CA GLY A 44 1.14 -7.92 13.81
C GLY A 44 -0.33 -8.34 13.61
N ASP A 45 -0.77 -9.34 14.37
CA ASP A 45 -2.06 -10.08 14.35
C ASP A 45 -3.38 -9.27 14.32
N SER A 46 -3.37 -7.96 14.08
CA SER A 46 -4.53 -7.06 14.32
C SER A 46 -4.97 -6.19 13.13
N HIS A 47 -4.24 -6.20 12.01
CA HIS A 47 -4.49 -5.30 10.86
C HIS A 47 -5.00 -6.02 9.61
N ASN A 48 -5.59 -7.20 9.76
CA ASN A 48 -6.10 -7.98 8.64
C ASN A 48 -7.55 -7.58 8.34
N CYS A 49 -7.80 -6.89 7.23
CA CYS A 49 -9.17 -6.74 6.74
C CYS A 49 -9.72 -8.14 6.39
N ASN A 50 -10.92 -8.46 6.90
CA ASN A 50 -11.58 -9.75 6.72
C ASN A 50 -10.79 -10.98 7.21
N GLY A 51 -9.80 -10.81 8.09
CA GLY A 51 -9.02 -11.92 8.66
C GLY A 51 -8.09 -12.62 7.66
N VAL A 52 -7.81 -12.01 6.50
CA VAL A 52 -6.89 -12.56 5.49
C VAL A 52 -5.54 -11.88 5.60
N VAL A 53 -4.47 -12.66 5.80
CA VAL A 53 -3.10 -12.16 5.79
C VAL A 53 -2.57 -12.16 4.35
N PRO A 54 -1.98 -11.04 3.86
CA PRO A 54 -1.38 -11.01 2.53
C PRO A 54 -0.22 -12.01 2.43
N SER A 55 -0.21 -12.87 1.40
CA SER A 55 0.81 -13.91 1.20
C SER A 55 2.13 -13.42 0.59
N GLY A 56 2.35 -12.10 0.56
CA GLY A 56 3.51 -11.47 -0.05
C GLY A 56 3.49 -9.96 0.14
N ASN A 57 4.66 -9.32 -0.01
CA ASN A 57 4.82 -7.90 0.26
C ASN A 57 4.46 -7.02 -0.94
N GLY A 58 4.57 -7.52 -2.17
CA GLY A 58 4.31 -6.74 -3.38
C GLY A 58 2.85 -6.81 -3.82
N TRP A 59 2.15 -5.68 -3.83
CA TRP A 59 0.75 -5.55 -4.24
C TRP A 59 0.59 -4.56 -5.39
N ASN A 60 -0.30 -4.88 -6.32
CA ASN A 60 -0.75 -3.93 -7.34
C ASN A 60 -2.07 -3.35 -6.87
N VAL A 61 -2.11 -2.03 -6.72
CA VAL A 61 -3.27 -1.28 -6.24
C VAL A 61 -3.50 -0.09 -7.17
N PHE A 62 -4.73 0.38 -7.28
CA PHE A 62 -5.03 1.58 -8.04
C PHE A 62 -4.72 2.84 -7.24
N ALA A 63 -4.57 3.95 -7.96
CA ALA A 63 -4.35 5.28 -7.38
C ALA A 63 -5.45 5.69 -6.39
N ASP A 64 -6.70 5.31 -6.64
CA ASP A 64 -7.85 5.59 -5.79
C ASP A 64 -8.00 4.61 -4.63
N GLU A 65 -7.25 3.51 -4.61
CA GLU A 65 -7.22 2.48 -3.56
C GLU A 65 -6.17 2.72 -2.48
N ILE A 66 -5.36 3.76 -2.65
CA ILE A 66 -4.33 4.14 -1.70
C ILE A 66 -4.48 5.59 -1.23
N GLU A 67 -3.92 5.86 -0.07
CA GLU A 67 -3.78 7.17 0.53
C GLU A 67 -2.30 7.48 0.74
N LEU A 68 -1.87 8.69 0.39
CA LEU A 68 -0.51 9.14 0.68
C LEU A 68 -0.39 9.42 2.18
N LEU A 69 0.60 8.80 2.81
CA LEU A 69 0.98 9.13 4.17
C LEU A 69 1.96 10.30 4.05
N GLU A 70 1.52 11.51 4.40
CA GLU A 70 2.43 12.65 4.50
C GLU A 70 3.57 12.29 5.46
N GLU A 71 4.82 12.52 5.04
CA GLU A 71 5.95 12.48 5.96
C GLU A 71 5.73 13.60 6.98
N GLU A 72 5.27 13.26 8.19
CA GLU A 72 5.52 14.10 9.35
C GLU A 72 7.04 14.29 9.43
N SER A 73 7.49 15.42 8.90
CA SER A 73 8.82 15.96 9.14
C SER A 73 9.00 16.10 10.65
N LYS A 74 9.53 15.07 11.29
CA LYS A 74 10.13 15.19 12.62
C LYS A 74 11.39 16.03 12.45
N GLN A 75 11.27 17.31 12.74
CA GLN A 75 12.38 18.16 13.18
C GLN A 75 12.90 17.68 14.53
#